data_AF-A0A3D5JYS6-F1
#
_entry.id   AF-A0A3D5JYS6-F1
#
_cell.length_a   1.000
_cell.length_b   1.000
_cell.length_c   1.000
_cell.angle_alpha   90.00
_cell.angle_beta   90.00
_cell.angle_gamma   90.00
#
_symmetry.space_group_name_H-M   'P 1'
#
loop_
_entity.id
_entity.type
_entity.pdbx_description
1 polymer ?
#
loop_
_entity_poly.entity_id
_entity_poly.type
_entity_poly.pdbx_seq_one_letter_code
_entity_poly.pdbx_strand_id
1 'polypeptide(L)'
;MYSLRGDALISTAHKAADTTIKPLAPGLVREIVGDELGVEKGNPERINDWIALTEDQILNVLKLFNDYDWELQSWQPKPEPVYVAGGKLYSINNKVLVKDDHEAAEPYKWPIAHDVRPASQSLGSNGRCADCHDDTSPFIFGKVEVDTPINPGEKQTKSMTEFGELDPGYYQSFAFTFLFRPWLKGLVILASAFGGLVLLLFALKGMDRLVTAAGRKK
;
A
#
# COMPACT_ATOMS: atom_id res chain seq x y z
N MET A 1 15.80 -0.53 -16.88
CA MET A 1 17.00 -1.39 -16.84
C MET A 1 17.64 -1.23 -15.48
N TYR A 2 17.51 -2.21 -14.59
CA TYR A 2 18.17 -2.22 -13.29
C TYR A 2 19.54 -2.87 -13.44
N SER A 3 20.59 -2.16 -13.01
CA SER A 3 21.97 -2.64 -13.02
C SER A 3 22.21 -3.57 -11.82
N LEU A 4 22.37 -4.86 -12.11
CA LEU A 4 22.78 -5.91 -11.17
C LEU A 4 24.28 -5.77 -10.85
N ARG A 5 24.66 -4.84 -9.97
CA ARG A 5 25.99 -4.84 -9.32
C ARG A 5 25.89 -4.27 -7.92
N GLY A 6 26.07 -5.15 -6.93
CA GLY A 6 26.22 -4.80 -5.52
C GLY A 6 25.35 -5.68 -4.64
N ASP A 7 25.99 -6.64 -3.95
CA ASP A 7 25.40 -7.54 -2.96
C ASP A 7 24.93 -6.78 -1.71
N ALA A 8 23.88 -5.98 -1.86
CA ALA A 8 23.06 -5.51 -0.77
C ALA A 8 21.67 -5.23 -1.33
N LEU A 9 20.73 -6.15 -1.08
CA LEU A 9 19.31 -5.87 -1.18
C LEU A 9 18.94 -4.88 -0.06
N ILE A 10 19.40 -3.63 -0.20
CA ILE A 10 18.91 -2.54 0.62
C ILE A 10 17.55 -2.19 0.02
N SER A 11 16.52 -2.86 0.51
CA SER A 11 15.15 -2.40 0.34
C SER A 11 15.10 -0.95 0.83
N THR A 12 15.02 0.00 -0.09
CA THR A 12 14.77 1.41 0.24
C THR A 12 13.31 1.64 0.63
N ALA A 13 12.50 0.59 0.83
CA ALA A 13 11.05 0.68 1.02
C ALA A 13 10.66 1.36 2.34
N HIS A 14 11.54 1.37 3.33
CA HIS A 14 11.55 2.30 4.45
C HIS A 14 13.00 2.31 4.90
N LYS A 15 13.56 3.48 5.18
CA LYS A 15 14.72 3.52 6.07
C LYS A 15 14.18 2.93 7.37
N ALA A 16 14.50 1.66 7.67
CA ALA A 16 14.12 1.07 8.94
C ALA A 16 14.48 2.12 9.99
N ALA A 17 13.46 2.64 10.68
CA ALA A 17 13.65 3.65 11.70
C ALA A 17 14.87 3.21 12.52
N ASP A 18 15.81 4.12 12.76
CA ASP A 18 17.04 3.83 13.50
C ASP A 18 16.64 3.58 14.96
N THR A 19 16.04 2.42 15.17
CA THR A 19 15.26 2.08 16.34
C THR A 19 16.08 1.06 17.08
N THR A 20 16.40 1.42 18.32
CA THR A 20 17.12 0.61 19.29
C THR A 20 16.41 -0.72 19.62
N ILE A 21 15.23 -0.98 19.03
CA ILE A 21 14.40 -2.16 19.25
C ILE A 21 14.97 -3.33 18.45
N LYS A 22 15.36 -4.40 19.15
CA LYS A 22 15.86 -5.63 18.55
C LYS A 22 14.76 -6.69 18.55
N PRO A 23 14.39 -7.26 17.39
CA PRO A 23 13.39 -8.30 17.34
C PRO A 23 13.89 -9.57 18.04
N LEU A 24 13.00 -10.24 18.76
CA LEU A 24 13.27 -11.54 19.38
C LEU A 24 13.01 -12.67 18.38
N ALA A 25 13.82 -13.72 18.46
CA ALA A 25 13.64 -14.89 17.61
C ALA A 25 12.31 -15.59 17.94
N PRO A 26 11.49 -15.97 16.93
CA PRO A 26 10.21 -16.64 17.18
C PRO A 26 10.31 -17.92 18.03
N GLY A 27 11.43 -18.65 17.92
CA GLY A 27 11.69 -19.84 18.74
C GLY A 27 11.78 -19.52 20.23
N LEU A 28 12.51 -18.46 20.59
CA LEU A 28 12.64 -17.99 21.97
C LEU A 28 11.29 -17.49 22.52
N VAL A 29 10.52 -16.80 21.69
CA VAL A 29 9.16 -16.36 22.06
C VAL A 29 8.26 -17.57 22.36
N ARG A 30 8.29 -18.60 21.52
CA ARG A 30 7.50 -19.82 21.76
C ARG A 30 7.94 -20.54 23.04
N GLU A 31 9.24 -20.61 23.32
CA GLU A 31 9.78 -21.27 24.51
C GLU A 31 9.35 -20.58 25.81
N ILE A 32 9.41 -19.25 25.87
CA ILE A 32 9.15 -18.51 27.11
C ILE A 32 7.65 -18.27 27.33
N VAL A 33 6.91 -17.96 26.26
CA VAL A 33 5.53 -17.45 26.37
C VAL A 33 4.49 -18.21 25.53
N GLY A 34 4.84 -19.39 25.02
CA GLY A 34 3.96 -20.20 24.18
C GLY A 34 2.61 -20.54 24.83
N ASP A 35 2.61 -20.78 26.14
CA ASP A 35 1.40 -21.07 26.93
C ASP A 35 0.48 -19.86 27.06
N GLU A 36 1.04 -18.69 27.38
CA GLU A 36 0.30 -17.42 27.56
C GLU A 36 -0.32 -16.94 26.24
N LEU A 37 0.41 -17.14 25.14
CA LEU A 37 -0.05 -16.86 23.78
C LEU A 37 -1.00 -17.93 23.22
N GLY A 38 -1.16 -19.06 23.92
CA GLY A 38 -2.04 -20.16 23.50
C GLY A 38 -1.62 -20.82 22.19
N VAL A 39 -0.32 -20.83 21.88
CA VAL A 39 0.24 -21.34 20.60
C VAL A 39 -0.05 -22.83 20.41
N GLU A 40 -0.13 -23.59 21.50
CA GLU A 40 -0.41 -25.03 21.51
C GLU A 40 -1.91 -25.37 21.61
N LYS A 41 -2.81 -24.37 21.71
CA LYS A 41 -4.26 -24.64 21.69
C LYS A 41 -4.65 -25.14 20.29
N GLY A 42 -5.32 -26.30 20.26
CA GLY A 42 -5.71 -26.98 19.03
C GLY A 42 -6.44 -26.06 18.04
N ASN A 43 -5.79 -25.82 16.90
CA ASN A 43 -6.26 -25.19 15.67
C ASN A 43 -7.54 -24.33 15.82
N PRO A 44 -7.45 -23.13 16.41
CA PRO A 44 -8.53 -22.17 16.27
C PRO A 44 -8.68 -21.89 14.76
N GLU A 45 -9.88 -22.10 14.23
CA GLU A 45 -10.16 -21.91 12.81
C GLU A 45 -9.79 -20.47 12.41
N ARG A 46 -8.69 -20.29 11.68
CA ARG A 46 -8.18 -18.98 11.26
C ARG A 46 -8.82 -18.59 9.94
N ILE A 47 -9.95 -17.90 9.98
CA ILE A 47 -10.54 -17.31 8.77
C ILE A 47 -10.02 -15.87 8.68
N ASN A 48 -8.94 -15.67 7.91
CA ASN A 48 -8.41 -14.37 7.51
C ASN A 48 -8.14 -13.36 8.65
N ASP A 49 -7.83 -13.83 9.87
CA ASP A 49 -7.64 -12.94 11.01
C ASP A 49 -6.65 -13.50 12.04
N TRP A 50 -6.12 -12.61 12.87
CA TRP A 50 -5.25 -12.92 14.00
C TRP A 50 -6.05 -13.41 15.20
N ILE A 51 -5.41 -14.15 16.12
CA ILE A 51 -5.97 -14.33 17.45
C ILE A 51 -5.80 -13.00 18.18
N ALA A 52 -6.91 -12.36 18.53
CA ALA A 52 -6.87 -11.08 19.24
C ALA A 52 -6.15 -11.24 20.59
N LEU A 53 -5.12 -10.44 20.81
CA LEU A 53 -4.36 -10.36 22.05
C LEU A 53 -4.99 -9.34 22.99
N THR A 54 -5.17 -9.72 24.25
CA THR A 54 -5.63 -8.80 25.30
C THR A 54 -4.47 -8.03 25.91
N GLU A 55 -4.75 -6.85 26.48
CA GLU A 55 -3.73 -6.08 27.22
C GLU A 55 -3.16 -6.88 28.41
N ASP A 56 -3.96 -7.73 29.05
CA ASP A 56 -3.50 -8.62 30.13
C ASP A 56 -2.50 -9.67 29.63
N GLN A 57 -2.76 -10.28 28.47
CA GLN A 57 -1.82 -11.23 27.85
C GLN A 57 -0.50 -10.55 27.52
N ILE A 58 -0.55 -9.35 26.94
CA ILE A 58 0.65 -8.56 26.63
C ILE A 58 1.43 -8.26 27.91
N LEU A 59 0.75 -7.82 28.97
CA LEU A 59 1.38 -7.53 30.26
C LEU A 59 2.06 -8.77 30.87
N ASN A 60 1.41 -9.94 30.81
CA ASN A 60 1.97 -11.19 31.33
C ASN A 60 3.19 -11.64 30.53
N VAL A 61 3.12 -11.57 29.19
CA VAL A 61 4.27 -11.84 28.31
C VAL A 61 5.45 -10.94 28.64
N LEU A 62 5.22 -9.63 28.77
CA LEU A 62 6.29 -8.68 29.08
C LEU A 62 6.90 -8.92 30.47
N LYS A 63 6.10 -9.34 31.46
CA LYS A 63 6.63 -9.74 32.79
C LYS A 63 7.52 -10.97 32.69
N LEU A 64 7.11 -12.00 31.94
CA LEU A 64 7.93 -13.21 31.74
C LEU A 64 9.28 -12.88 31.11
N PHE A 65 9.31 -12.00 30.10
CA PHE A 65 10.57 -11.55 29.50
C PHE A 65 11.39 -10.63 30.40
N ASN A 66 10.73 -9.83 31.24
CA ASN A 66 11.43 -9.01 32.22
C ASN A 66 12.10 -9.89 33.28
N ASP A 67 11.50 -11.03 33.64
CA ASP A 67 12.04 -11.95 34.65
C ASP A 67 12.95 -13.02 34.04
N TYR A 68 13.03 -13.10 32.71
CA TYR A 68 13.91 -14.02 32.00
C TYR A 68 15.39 -13.75 32.30
N ASP A 69 16.16 -14.82 32.46
CA ASP A 69 17.60 -14.75 32.71
C ASP A 69 18.35 -14.57 31.39
N TRP A 70 18.61 -13.31 31.05
CA TRP A 70 19.31 -12.95 29.83
C TRP A 70 20.81 -13.25 29.97
N GLU A 71 21.35 -14.04 29.05
CA GLU A 71 22.80 -14.22 28.91
C GLU A 71 23.45 -12.92 28.40
N LEU A 72 23.80 -12.04 29.32
CA LEU A 72 24.37 -10.73 29.02
C LEU A 72 25.87 -10.72 29.28
N GLN A 73 26.61 -10.04 28.42
CA GLN A 73 27.99 -9.67 28.74
C GLN A 73 27.98 -8.63 29.87
N SER A 74 29.02 -8.60 30.70
CA SER A 74 29.07 -7.76 31.91
C SER A 74 28.90 -6.25 31.68
N TRP A 75 29.07 -5.78 30.44
CA TRP A 75 28.91 -4.38 30.04
C TRP A 75 27.56 -4.09 29.37
N GLN A 76 26.75 -5.10 29.10
CA GLN A 76 25.46 -4.94 28.45
C GLN A 76 24.38 -4.67 29.51
N PRO A 77 23.59 -3.59 29.35
CA PRO A 77 22.44 -3.38 30.21
C PRO A 77 21.40 -4.47 29.97
N LYS A 78 20.62 -4.79 31.01
CA LYS A 78 19.45 -5.65 30.89
C LYS A 78 18.49 -5.06 29.85
N PRO A 79 18.03 -5.86 28.86
CA PRO A 79 17.10 -5.36 27.87
C PRO A 79 15.74 -5.07 28.51
N GLU A 80 15.10 -4.01 28.06
CA GLU A 80 13.71 -3.71 28.40
C GLU A 80 12.80 -4.36 27.35
N PRO A 81 11.95 -5.34 27.76
CA PRO A 81 11.05 -5.98 26.82
C PRO A 81 9.91 -5.02 26.45
N VAL A 82 9.64 -4.94 25.15
CA VAL A 82 8.53 -4.16 24.59
C VAL A 82 7.78 -5.00 23.57
N TYR A 83 6.50 -4.69 23.40
CA TYR A 83 5.69 -5.27 22.34
C TYR A 83 5.23 -4.17 21.38
N VAL A 84 5.31 -4.41 20.08
CA VAL A 84 5.09 -3.40 19.04
C VAL A 84 4.01 -3.92 18.10
N ALA A 85 2.84 -3.27 18.08
CA ALA A 85 1.74 -3.63 17.19
C ALA A 85 0.71 -2.49 17.07
N GLY A 86 0.03 -2.42 15.91
CA GLY A 86 -1.12 -1.53 15.70
C GLY A 86 -0.84 -0.04 15.96
N GLY A 87 0.33 0.47 15.55
CA GLY A 87 0.69 1.87 15.77
C GLY A 87 1.21 2.18 17.18
N LYS A 88 1.25 1.21 18.10
CA LYS A 88 1.61 1.42 19.50
C LYS A 88 2.79 0.55 19.93
N LEU A 89 3.59 1.09 20.85
CA LEU A 89 4.58 0.38 21.64
C LEU A 89 4.01 0.18 23.06
N TYR A 90 4.06 -1.07 23.51
CA TYR A 90 3.60 -1.51 24.82
C TYR A 90 4.81 -1.84 25.69
N SER A 91 4.88 -1.23 26.86
CA SER A 91 5.97 -1.40 27.84
C SER A 91 5.41 -1.53 29.26
N ILE A 92 6.26 -1.90 30.22
CA ILE A 92 5.89 -1.96 31.63
C ILE A 92 6.49 -0.76 32.37
N ASN A 93 5.63 0.05 32.99
CA ASN A 93 6.06 1.07 33.95
C ASN A 93 5.36 0.82 35.29
N ASN A 94 6.12 0.72 36.38
CA ASN A 94 5.59 0.47 37.73
C ASN A 94 4.61 -0.73 37.80
N LYS A 95 4.91 -1.82 37.08
CA LYS A 95 4.09 -3.04 36.96
C LYS A 95 2.75 -2.89 36.22
N VAL A 96 2.53 -1.74 35.57
CA VAL A 96 1.35 -1.45 34.75
C VAL A 96 1.77 -1.36 33.28
N LEU A 97 0.88 -1.80 32.39
CA LEU A 97 1.09 -1.67 30.95
C LEU A 97 0.94 -0.20 30.53
N VAL A 98 1.93 0.34 29.84
CA VAL A 98 1.90 1.66 29.22
C VAL A 98 1.90 1.48 27.71
N LYS A 99 1.14 2.32 27.00
CA LYS A 99 1.04 2.32 25.54
C LYS A 99 1.35 3.71 24.99
N ASP A 100 2.37 3.80 24.16
CA ASP A 100 2.84 5.04 23.56
C ASP A 100 2.91 4.91 22.03
N ASP A 101 2.78 6.03 21.33
CA ASP A 101 3.07 6.08 19.89
C ASP A 101 4.57 5.92 19.65
N HIS A 102 4.95 5.12 18.66
CA HIS A 102 6.37 4.87 18.35
C HIS A 102 6.59 4.62 16.86
N GLU A 103 7.68 5.14 16.30
CA GLU A 103 8.00 5.05 14.86
C GLU A 103 8.09 3.59 14.38
N ALA A 104 8.71 2.69 15.16
CA ALA A 104 8.76 1.26 14.84
C ALA A 104 7.38 0.57 14.79
N ALA A 105 6.34 1.18 15.35
CA ALA A 105 4.98 0.66 15.35
C ALA A 105 4.16 1.18 14.16
N GLU A 106 4.70 2.09 13.35
CA GLU A 106 4.00 2.64 12.19
C GLU A 106 3.64 1.53 11.20
N PRO A 107 2.46 1.63 10.54
CA PRO A 107 2.10 0.70 9.49
C PRO A 107 3.14 0.72 8.38
N TYR A 108 3.65 -0.46 8.02
CA TYR A 108 4.69 -0.59 7.01
C TYR A 108 4.19 -1.35 5.79
N LYS A 109 4.70 -0.99 4.61
CA LYS A 109 4.40 -1.67 3.35
C LYS A 109 5.31 -2.87 3.17
N TRP A 110 4.74 -4.07 3.06
CA TRP A 110 5.47 -5.21 2.51
C TRP A 110 5.60 -5.03 1.00
N PRO A 111 6.81 -5.01 0.44
CA PRO A 111 6.97 -5.11 -1.01
C PRO A 111 6.52 -6.51 -1.43
N ILE A 112 5.27 -6.66 -1.83
CA ILE A 112 4.78 -7.88 -2.48
C ILE A 112 5.33 -7.86 -3.92
N ALA A 113 6.60 -8.19 -4.06
CA ALA A 113 7.32 -8.24 -5.33
C ALA A 113 7.83 -9.65 -5.60
N HIS A 114 6.93 -10.50 -6.07
CA HIS A 114 7.26 -11.68 -6.87
C HIS A 114 6.25 -11.72 -8.02
N ASP A 115 6.68 -12.07 -9.23
CA ASP A 115 5.92 -12.00 -10.50
C ASP A 115 4.45 -12.40 -10.35
N VAL A 116 3.64 -11.41 -9.97
CA VAL A 116 2.20 -11.51 -9.96
C VAL A 116 1.74 -11.02 -11.32
N ARG A 117 0.70 -11.70 -11.80
CA ARG A 117 0.00 -11.56 -13.09
C ARG A 117 0.00 -10.12 -13.65
N PRO A 118 -0.22 -9.92 -14.98
CA PRO A 118 -0.30 -8.59 -15.58
C PRO A 118 -1.10 -7.61 -14.71
N ALA A 119 -0.64 -6.36 -14.58
CA ALA A 119 -1.10 -5.39 -13.57
C ALA A 119 -2.64 -5.33 -13.39
N SER A 120 -3.41 -5.48 -14.48
CA SER A 120 -4.87 -5.58 -14.44
C SER A 120 -5.39 -6.75 -13.60
N GLN A 121 -4.81 -7.94 -13.74
CA GLN A 121 -5.20 -9.13 -12.97
C GLN A 121 -4.73 -9.08 -11.52
N SER A 122 -3.57 -8.48 -11.25
CA SER A 122 -3.03 -8.37 -9.88
C SER A 122 -3.75 -7.31 -9.05
N LEU A 123 -4.21 -6.24 -9.70
CA LEU A 123 -4.94 -5.15 -9.04
C LEU A 123 -6.46 -5.31 -9.11
N GLY A 124 -6.97 -6.34 -9.81
CA GLY A 124 -8.41 -6.44 -10.13
C GLY A 124 -8.91 -5.30 -11.01
N SER A 125 -8.00 -4.57 -11.67
CA SER A 125 -8.35 -3.48 -12.58
C SER A 125 -8.89 -4.05 -13.89
N ASN A 126 -9.93 -3.41 -14.42
CA ASN A 126 -10.50 -3.71 -15.73
C ASN A 126 -9.61 -3.17 -16.88
N GLY A 127 -8.37 -2.80 -16.59
CA GLY A 127 -7.42 -2.21 -17.54
C GLY A 127 -7.73 -0.77 -17.92
N ARG A 128 -8.68 -0.09 -17.23
CA ARG A 128 -9.04 1.29 -17.55
C ARG A 128 -8.16 2.24 -16.73
N CYS A 129 -7.70 3.32 -17.36
CA CYS A 129 -6.91 4.34 -16.67
C CYS A 129 -7.66 4.94 -15.44
N ALA A 130 -8.98 5.03 -15.51
CA ALA A 130 -9.84 5.50 -14.43
C ALA A 130 -9.85 4.57 -13.21
N ASP A 131 -9.53 3.27 -13.37
CA ASP A 131 -9.51 2.35 -12.23
C ASP A 131 -8.45 2.73 -11.19
N CYS A 132 -7.41 3.48 -11.60
CA CYS A 132 -6.40 4.03 -10.70
C CYS A 132 -6.45 5.56 -10.58
N HIS A 133 -6.84 6.28 -11.64
CA HIS A 133 -6.68 7.74 -11.71
C HIS A 133 -7.98 8.54 -11.65
N ASP A 134 -9.13 7.89 -11.45
CA ASP A 134 -10.37 8.62 -11.20
C ASP A 134 -10.33 9.32 -9.83
N ASP A 135 -11.08 10.40 -9.65
CA ASP A 135 -11.14 11.15 -8.38
C ASP A 135 -11.82 10.35 -7.26
N THR A 136 -12.52 9.27 -7.61
CA THR A 136 -13.11 8.31 -6.68
C THR A 136 -12.36 6.97 -6.63
N SER A 137 -11.20 6.86 -7.28
CA SER A 137 -10.39 5.63 -7.35
C SER A 137 -9.98 5.13 -5.95
N PRO A 138 -10.42 3.93 -5.52
CA PRO A 138 -9.99 3.35 -4.26
C PRO A 138 -8.49 3.03 -4.22
N PHE A 139 -7.85 2.88 -5.39
CA PHE A 139 -6.43 2.57 -5.47
C PHE A 139 -5.55 3.70 -4.93
N ILE A 140 -5.93 4.96 -5.20
CA ILE A 140 -5.18 6.15 -4.74
C ILE A 140 -5.84 6.79 -3.52
N PHE A 141 -7.17 6.93 -3.52
CA PHE A 141 -7.90 7.68 -2.50
C PHE A 141 -8.61 6.77 -1.48
N GLY A 142 -8.43 5.45 -1.59
CA GLY A 142 -8.94 4.50 -0.61
C GLY A 142 -8.28 4.64 0.75
N LYS A 143 -8.92 4.03 1.75
CA LYS A 143 -8.38 3.87 3.09
C LYS A 143 -8.09 2.39 3.31
N VAL A 144 -6.92 2.08 3.85
CA VAL A 144 -6.53 0.72 4.24
C VAL A 144 -6.64 0.58 5.74
N GLU A 145 -7.20 -0.54 6.18
CA GLU A 145 -7.25 -0.91 7.60
C GLU A 145 -5.86 -1.36 8.05
N VAL A 146 -5.44 -0.89 9.22
CA VAL A 146 -4.18 -1.33 9.84
C VAL A 146 -4.43 -2.72 10.41
N ASP A 147 -3.81 -3.73 9.78
CA ASP A 147 -3.89 -5.10 10.26
C ASP A 147 -3.07 -5.28 11.53
N THR A 148 -3.70 -5.73 12.62
CA THR A 148 -3.06 -5.85 13.94
C THR A 148 -3.73 -6.93 14.79
N PRO A 149 -2.95 -7.71 15.57
CA PRO A 149 -3.50 -8.70 16.50
C PRO A 149 -4.10 -8.09 17.77
N ILE A 150 -4.04 -6.77 17.96
CA ILE A 150 -4.64 -6.09 19.11
C ILE A 150 -5.96 -5.49 18.67
N ASN A 151 -7.05 -5.72 19.41
CA ASN A 151 -8.30 -5.02 19.16
C ASN A 151 -8.16 -3.54 19.56
N PRO A 152 -8.12 -2.59 18.59
CA PRO A 152 -7.93 -1.17 18.90
C PRO A 152 -9.24 -0.49 19.35
N GLY A 153 -10.36 -1.23 19.41
CA GLY A 153 -11.70 -0.71 19.66
C GLY A 153 -12.31 -0.10 18.39
N GLU A 154 -11.68 0.95 17.86
CA GLU A 154 -12.05 1.56 16.57
C GLU A 154 -11.08 1.14 15.46
N LYS A 155 -11.62 0.81 14.28
CA LYS A 155 -10.83 0.43 13.11
C LYS A 155 -9.90 1.57 12.70
N GLN A 156 -8.61 1.37 12.92
CA GLN A 156 -7.60 2.33 12.49
C GLN A 156 -7.41 2.20 10.98
N THR A 157 -7.49 3.33 10.27
CA THR A 157 -7.31 3.36 8.83
C THR A 157 -6.29 4.43 8.44
N LYS A 158 -5.48 4.13 7.43
CA LYS A 158 -4.56 5.08 6.78
C LYS A 158 -5.01 5.32 5.35
N SER A 159 -4.87 6.56 4.86
CA SER A 159 -5.12 6.82 3.44
C SER A 159 -4.04 6.16 2.58
N MET A 160 -4.40 5.69 1.38
CA MET A 160 -3.45 5.08 0.44
C MET A 160 -2.36 6.06 0.01
N THR A 161 -2.68 7.36 -0.11
CA THR A 161 -1.66 8.39 -0.40
C THR A 161 -0.67 8.55 0.74
N GLU A 162 -1.13 8.60 1.99
CA GLU A 162 -0.24 8.71 3.15
C GLU A 162 0.59 7.43 3.33
N PHE A 163 -0.05 6.26 3.21
CA PHE A 163 0.61 4.96 3.31
C PHE A 163 1.65 4.74 2.18
N GLY A 164 1.36 5.26 0.99
CA GLY A 164 2.26 5.21 -0.16
C GLY A 164 3.33 6.30 -0.20
N GLU A 165 3.36 7.22 0.79
CA GLU A 165 4.20 8.42 0.80
C GLU A 165 4.01 9.28 -0.48
N LEU A 166 2.78 9.36 -0.97
CA LEU A 166 2.38 10.06 -2.18
C LEU A 166 1.79 11.44 -1.84
N ASP A 167 2.05 12.44 -2.69
CA ASP A 167 1.44 13.77 -2.56
C ASP A 167 -0.04 13.74 -2.98
N PRO A 168 -1.01 13.89 -2.06
CA PRO A 168 -2.42 13.84 -2.39
C PRO A 168 -2.84 14.94 -3.38
N GLY A 169 -2.22 16.13 -3.29
CA GLY A 169 -2.58 17.28 -4.13
C GLY A 169 -2.20 17.06 -5.59
N TYR A 170 -1.04 16.45 -5.83
CA TYR A 170 -0.62 16.04 -7.17
C TYR A 170 -1.59 15.03 -7.78
N TYR A 171 -1.93 13.96 -7.05
CA TYR A 171 -2.82 12.92 -7.56
C TYR A 171 -4.26 13.41 -7.77
N GLN A 172 -4.76 14.29 -6.89
CA GLN A 172 -6.06 14.92 -7.06
C GLN A 172 -6.10 15.83 -8.30
N SER A 173 -5.05 16.63 -8.50
CA SER A 173 -4.92 17.48 -9.70
C SER A 173 -4.88 16.64 -10.98
N PHE A 174 -4.17 15.50 -10.94
CA PHE A 174 -4.15 14.58 -12.07
C PHE A 174 -5.52 13.93 -12.32
N ALA A 175 -6.20 13.48 -11.27
CA ALA A 175 -7.53 12.89 -11.36
C ALA A 175 -8.55 13.86 -11.97
N PHE A 176 -8.47 15.15 -11.63
CA PHE A 176 -9.31 16.20 -12.20
C PHE A 176 -9.22 16.28 -13.74
N THR A 177 -8.08 15.90 -14.35
CA THR A 177 -7.94 15.88 -15.81
C THR A 177 -8.84 14.84 -16.49
N PHE A 178 -9.21 13.77 -15.78
CA PHE A 178 -10.09 12.71 -16.30
C PHE A 178 -11.54 13.18 -16.45
N LEU A 179 -11.99 14.14 -15.66
CA LEU A 179 -13.31 14.76 -15.79
C LEU A 179 -13.52 15.42 -17.16
N PHE A 180 -12.47 16.03 -17.71
CA PHE A 180 -12.52 16.74 -19.01
C PHE A 180 -12.24 15.82 -20.20
N ARG A 181 -11.78 14.59 -19.97
CA ARG A 181 -11.42 13.65 -21.03
C ARG A 181 -12.58 13.37 -22.02
N PRO A 182 -13.84 13.19 -21.59
CA PRO A 182 -14.96 13.00 -22.52
C PRO A 182 -15.19 14.22 -23.42
N TRP A 183 -15.10 15.43 -22.86
CA TRP A 183 -15.28 16.68 -23.59
C TRP A 183 -14.19 16.89 -24.64
N LEU A 184 -12.93 16.64 -24.27
CA LEU A 184 -11.81 16.73 -25.20
C LEU A 184 -11.98 15.73 -26.36
N LYS A 185 -12.39 14.50 -26.07
CA LYS A 185 -12.69 13.49 -27.10
C LYS A 185 -13.80 13.97 -28.04
N GLY A 186 -14.90 14.50 -27.50
CA GLY A 186 -16.01 15.03 -28.29
C GLY A 186 -15.56 16.16 -29.22
N LEU A 187 -14.81 17.13 -28.70
CA LEU A 187 -14.27 18.25 -29.47
C LEU A 187 -13.37 17.77 -30.60
N VAL A 188 -12.44 16.84 -30.32
CA VAL A 188 -11.52 16.29 -31.33
C VAL A 188 -12.29 15.53 -32.41
N ILE A 189 -13.32 14.76 -32.06
CA ILE A 189 -14.16 14.04 -33.03
C ILE A 189 -14.90 15.04 -33.93
N LEU A 190 -15.52 16.09 -33.35
CA LEU A 190 -16.21 17.13 -34.12
C LEU A 190 -15.26 17.88 -35.05
N ALA A 191 -14.09 18.27 -34.56
CA ALA A 191 -13.07 18.92 -35.37
C ALA A 191 -12.59 18.03 -36.53
N SER A 192 -12.38 16.74 -36.26
CA SER A 192 -11.99 15.76 -37.27
C SER A 192 -13.08 15.53 -38.31
N ALA A 193 -14.36 15.45 -37.89
CA ALA A 193 -15.49 15.32 -38.78
C ALA A 193 -15.64 16.55 -39.69
N PHE A 194 -15.49 17.75 -39.12
CA PHE A 194 -15.53 18.99 -39.89
C PHE A 194 -14.38 19.07 -40.89
N GLY A 195 -13.14 18.78 -40.47
CA GLY A 195 -11.99 18.71 -41.36
C GLY A 195 -12.18 17.67 -42.48
N GLY A 196 -12.71 16.50 -42.15
CA GLY A 196 -13.05 15.45 -43.11
C GLY A 196 -14.11 15.90 -44.14
N LEU A 197 -15.13 16.63 -43.69
CA LEU A 197 -16.17 17.17 -44.58
C LEU A 197 -15.59 18.23 -45.53
N VAL A 198 -14.71 19.10 -45.04
CA VAL A 198 -13.99 20.07 -45.88
C VAL A 198 -13.16 19.35 -46.95
N LEU A 199 -12.37 18.34 -46.55
CA LEU A 199 -11.58 17.55 -47.49
C LEU A 199 -12.44 16.82 -48.52
N LEU A 200 -13.59 16.28 -48.09
CA LEU A 200 -14.55 15.63 -48.98
C LEU A 200 -15.12 16.61 -50.02
N LEU A 201 -15.48 17.82 -49.61
CA LEU A 201 -15.96 18.86 -50.52
C LEU A 201 -14.90 19.23 -51.57
N PHE A 202 -13.63 19.36 -51.17
CA PHE A 202 -12.54 19.60 -52.11
C PHE A 202 -12.32 18.42 -53.07
N ALA A 203 -12.40 17.19 -52.60
CA ALA A 203 -12.30 16.00 -53.44
C ALA A 203 -13.42 15.94 -54.49
N LEU A 204 -14.67 16.15 -54.08
CA LEU A 204 -15.82 16.18 -54.99
C LEU A 204 -15.72 17.33 -56.01
N LYS A 205 -15.29 18.52 -55.58
CA LYS A 205 -15.06 19.66 -56.49
C LYS A 205 -13.92 19.41 -57.48
N GLY A 206 -12.88 18.70 -57.04
CA GLY A 206 -11.80 18.23 -57.91
C GLY A 206 -12.31 17.24 -58.97
N MET A 207 -13.11 16.25 -58.55
CA MET A 207 -13.74 15.30 -59.46
C MET A 207 -14.66 15.97 -60.48
N ASP A 208 -15.51 16.90 -60.06
CA ASP A 208 -16.41 17.66 -60.95
C ASP A 208 -15.63 18.41 -62.04
N ARG A 209 -14.49 19.01 -61.68
CA ARG A 209 -13.59 19.67 -62.64
C ARG A 209 -12.98 18.69 -63.64
N LEU A 210 -12.55 17.51 -63.19
CA LEU A 210 -12.01 16.47 -64.06
C LEU A 210 -13.07 15.94 -65.03
N VAL A 211 -14.28 15.67 -64.55
CA VAL A 211 -15.41 15.21 -65.37
C VAL A 211 -15.78 16.26 -66.41
N THR A 212 -15.91 17.52 -66.01
CA THR A 212 -16.21 18.64 -66.93
C THR A 212 -15.12 18.83 -67.99
N ALA A 213 -13.85 18.73 -67.61
CA ALA A 213 -12.73 18.83 -68.53
C ALA A 213 -12.67 17.67 -69.54
N ALA A 214 -13.01 16.45 -69.11
CA ALA A 214 -13.11 15.28 -69.99
C ALA A 214 -14.31 15.38 -70.94
N GLY A 215 -15.45 15.88 -70.46
CA GLY A 215 -16.66 16.07 -71.26
C GLY A 215 -16.53 17.13 -72.36
N ARG A 216 -15.73 18.18 -72.14
CA ARG A 216 -15.45 19.24 -73.13
C ARG A 216 -14.50 18.83 -74.28
N LYS A 217 -13.88 17.65 -74.20
CA LYS A 217 -12.97 17.12 -75.24
C LYS A 217 -13.66 16.17 -76.24
N LYS A 218 -14.98 16.03 -76.17
CA LYS A 218 -15.82 15.44 -77.22
C LYS A 218 -16.57 16.55 -77.94
#